data_AF-A0A519C2D2-F1
#
_entry.id   AF-A0A519C2D2-F1
#
_cell.length_a   1.000
_cell.length_b   1.000
_cell.length_c   1.000
_cell.angle_alpha   90.00
_cell.angle_beta   90.00
_cell.angle_gamma   90.00
#
_symmetry.space_group_name_H-M   'P 1'
#
loop_
_entity.id
_entity.type
_entity.pdbx_description
1 polymer ?
#
loop_
_entity_poly.entity_id
_entity_poly.type
_entity_poly.pdbx_seq_one_letter_code
_entity_poly.pdbx_strand_id
1 'polypeptide(L)'
;MEQYLLDCLEDLHKAGEDEVRRKNAIQRSATWGLLDKTWKPLAIMAASKEAPIVKEDSLDPSGRPRGANRSHRNRRGRRGGRSSKRGFEDNLPSPDRIFDSDNSVGFKLAVLIAQKHKMTTNWNDAWDKNLDSVRVECAQGLHPVWSRLAREAPLFAEMERFPVNEIEAEVFDSSKWIAAAHIDPEDSKQLREWLSLSPPFRLNSGQALALEKIKKDLAGKPRPQSWPIIMKEYLRNLEGDAAILESLILIGSKNLDALESLNRVGDNDSLQLLAEKHARLLSHRNENFDEWSTSIQQTGDDNLSKAIRVEVWKNYNSSYSNLTKEELLSGLEILSEESIPTALNWRFAELSAESGEMKEALSIIQKLSIENDSHLSVALKISTTTDSPILEEKIISAISNINEKRVAEIMQTENLPISIQLAAAAILANIDNVRYTNEILSLF
;
A
#
# COMPACT_ATOMS: atom_id res chain seq x y z
N MET A 1 -22.74 -9.75 11.96
CA MET A 1 -22.44 -10.45 13.24
C MET A 1 -22.00 -11.89 13.04
N GLU A 2 -22.76 -12.72 12.31
CA GLU A 2 -22.38 -14.12 12.03
C GLU A 2 -21.00 -14.25 11.37
N GLN A 3 -20.67 -13.39 10.41
CA GLN A 3 -19.35 -13.37 9.78
C GLN A 3 -18.22 -13.03 10.75
N TYR A 4 -18.41 -12.06 11.66
CA TYR A 4 -17.39 -11.73 12.68
C TYR A 4 -17.15 -12.90 13.64
N LEU A 5 -18.19 -13.69 13.94
CA LEU A 5 -18.04 -14.91 14.72
C LEU A 5 -17.26 -15.96 13.90
N LEU A 6 -17.54 -16.11 12.61
CA LEU A 6 -16.80 -17.02 11.73
C LEU A 6 -15.31 -16.67 11.69
N ASP A 7 -14.97 -15.41 11.45
CA ASP A 7 -13.58 -14.95 11.43
C ASP A 7 -12.89 -15.24 12.79
N CYS A 8 -13.57 -15.05 13.93
CA CYS A 8 -13.04 -15.42 15.25
C CYS A 8 -12.79 -16.94 15.40
N LEU A 9 -13.64 -17.78 14.82
CA LEU A 9 -13.52 -19.24 14.89
C LEU A 9 -12.45 -19.77 13.93
N GLU A 10 -12.12 -19.06 12.86
CA GLU A 10 -11.01 -19.40 11.98
C GLU A 10 -9.65 -19.18 12.66
N ASP A 11 -9.53 -18.14 13.50
CA ASP A 11 -8.32 -17.90 14.29
C ASP A 11 -8.01 -19.01 15.30
N LEU A 12 -9.00 -19.83 15.69
CA LEU A 12 -8.79 -20.98 16.58
C LEU A 12 -7.89 -22.05 15.97
N HIS A 13 -7.94 -22.26 14.66
CA HIS A 13 -7.10 -23.26 13.99
C HIS A 13 -5.60 -22.96 14.18
N LYS A 14 -5.23 -21.69 14.20
CA LYS A 14 -3.83 -21.25 14.38
C LYS A 14 -3.33 -21.46 15.82
N ALA A 15 -4.24 -21.57 16.80
CA ALA A 15 -3.92 -21.60 18.22
C ALA A 15 -3.67 -23.01 18.80
N GLY A 16 -3.93 -24.07 18.02
CA GLY A 16 -3.82 -25.47 18.45
C GLY A 16 -4.94 -25.90 19.40
N GLU A 17 -4.64 -26.84 20.31
CA GLU A 17 -5.64 -27.54 21.12
C GLU A 17 -5.72 -27.14 22.60
N ASP A 18 -4.78 -26.32 23.07
CA ASP A 18 -4.78 -25.85 24.45
C ASP A 18 -5.84 -24.76 24.68
N GLU A 19 -6.73 -24.97 25.65
CA GLU A 19 -7.86 -24.08 25.95
C GLU A 19 -7.41 -22.64 26.27
N VAL A 20 -6.34 -22.47 27.05
CA VAL A 20 -5.86 -21.15 27.46
C VAL A 20 -5.27 -20.40 26.28
N ARG A 21 -4.49 -21.09 25.43
CA ARG A 21 -3.95 -20.52 24.19
C ARG A 21 -5.07 -20.13 23.23
N ARG A 22 -6.07 -20.99 23.03
CA ARG A 22 -7.25 -20.73 22.18
C ARG A 22 -8.05 -19.52 22.67
N LYS A 23 -8.35 -19.42 23.97
CA LYS A 23 -9.02 -18.26 24.56
C LYS A 23 -8.22 -16.97 24.36
N ASN A 24 -6.90 -17.03 24.56
CA ASN A 24 -6.04 -15.87 24.36
C ASN A 24 -5.93 -15.47 22.89
N ALA A 25 -5.92 -16.43 21.96
CA ALA A 25 -5.88 -16.17 20.52
C ALA A 25 -7.13 -15.39 20.07
N ILE A 26 -8.33 -15.88 20.42
CA ILE A 26 -9.57 -15.16 20.12
C ILE A 26 -9.57 -13.78 20.80
N GLN A 27 -9.26 -13.69 22.10
CA GLN A 27 -9.38 -12.40 22.80
C GLN A 27 -8.40 -11.33 22.32
N ARG A 28 -7.31 -11.72 21.65
CA ARG A 28 -6.33 -10.81 21.05
C ARG A 28 -6.63 -10.49 19.60
N SER A 29 -7.54 -11.20 18.96
CA SER A 29 -7.89 -10.95 17.56
C SER A 29 -8.61 -9.61 17.41
N ALA A 30 -8.44 -8.98 16.25
CA ALA A 30 -9.17 -7.76 15.90
C ALA A 30 -10.70 -7.98 15.85
N THR A 31 -11.11 -9.15 15.35
CA THR A 31 -12.50 -9.61 15.23
C THR A 31 -13.24 -9.63 16.59
N TRP A 32 -12.54 -9.97 17.67
CA TRP A 32 -13.11 -9.97 19.03
C TRP A 32 -13.57 -8.59 19.52
N GLY A 33 -12.92 -7.53 19.06
CA GLY A 33 -13.32 -6.16 19.36
C GLY A 33 -14.66 -5.78 18.74
N LEU A 34 -14.96 -6.31 17.55
CA LEU A 34 -16.16 -6.02 16.77
C LEU A 34 -17.36 -6.90 17.16
N LEU A 35 -17.13 -8.05 17.80
CA LEU A 35 -18.22 -8.88 18.30
C LEU A 35 -19.01 -8.17 19.41
N ASP A 36 -20.32 -8.15 19.27
CA ASP A 36 -21.23 -7.77 20.34
C ASP A 36 -21.02 -8.61 21.60
N LYS A 37 -21.26 -7.97 22.75
CA LYS A 37 -21.07 -8.60 24.07
C LYS A 37 -21.86 -9.90 24.25
N THR A 38 -23.01 -10.03 23.60
CA THR A 38 -23.89 -11.21 23.64
C THR A 38 -23.40 -12.38 22.78
N TRP A 39 -22.51 -12.12 21.81
CA TRP A 39 -21.92 -13.12 20.90
C TRP A 39 -20.58 -13.68 21.40
N LYS A 40 -19.83 -12.86 22.13
CA LYS A 40 -18.56 -13.25 22.79
C LYS A 40 -18.61 -14.56 23.59
N PRO A 41 -19.70 -14.92 24.30
CA PRO A 41 -19.78 -16.19 25.02
C PRO A 41 -19.66 -17.39 24.10
N LEU A 42 -20.30 -17.37 22.91
CA LEU A 42 -20.28 -18.48 21.96
C LEU A 42 -18.85 -18.74 21.44
N ALA A 43 -18.11 -17.68 21.13
CA ALA A 43 -16.70 -17.79 20.75
C ALA A 43 -15.82 -18.37 21.88
N ILE A 44 -16.11 -18.02 23.14
CA ILE A 44 -15.40 -18.58 24.31
C ILE A 44 -15.75 -20.06 24.52
N MET A 45 -17.01 -20.46 24.32
CA MET A 45 -17.44 -21.86 24.39
C MET A 45 -16.75 -22.72 23.32
N ALA A 46 -16.57 -22.17 22.11
CA ALA A 46 -15.77 -22.77 21.04
C ALA A 46 -14.28 -22.89 21.39
N ALA A 47 -13.69 -21.83 21.98
CA ALA A 47 -12.30 -21.89 22.45
C ALA A 47 -12.10 -22.94 23.56
N SER A 48 -13.11 -23.13 24.42
CA SER A 48 -13.16 -24.14 25.48
C SER A 48 -13.51 -25.55 25.02
N LYS A 49 -13.88 -25.75 23.75
CA LYS A 49 -14.42 -27.03 23.26
C LYS A 49 -15.53 -27.57 24.15
N GLU A 50 -16.47 -26.71 24.52
CA GLU A 50 -17.51 -27.08 25.46
C GLU A 50 -18.36 -28.24 24.92
N ALA A 51 -18.61 -29.24 25.78
CA ALA A 51 -19.30 -30.47 25.43
C ALA A 51 -20.55 -30.66 26.31
N PRO A 52 -21.59 -31.38 25.83
CA PRO A 52 -22.79 -31.66 26.61
C PRO A 52 -22.48 -32.41 27.91
N ILE A 53 -23.24 -32.16 28.98
CA ILE A 53 -23.17 -32.95 30.20
C ILE A 53 -23.84 -34.30 29.92
N VAL A 54 -23.07 -35.36 29.80
CA VAL A 54 -23.60 -36.73 29.74
C VAL A 54 -24.05 -37.12 31.14
N LYS A 55 -25.36 -37.32 31.34
CA LYS A 55 -25.89 -37.99 32.54
C LYS A 55 -25.59 -39.49 32.45
N GLU A 56 -24.34 -39.88 32.67
CA GLU A 56 -24.03 -41.27 32.97
C GLU A 56 -24.01 -41.46 34.49
N ASP A 57 -24.65 -42.54 34.95
CA ASP A 57 -24.47 -43.14 36.28
C ASP A 57 -23.04 -43.71 36.47
N SER A 58 -22.01 -43.04 35.97
CA SER A 58 -20.62 -43.38 36.21
C SER A 58 -20.11 -42.60 37.42
N LEU A 59 -20.49 -43.11 38.60
CA LEU A 59 -19.81 -42.78 39.85
C LEU A 59 -18.31 -43.12 39.70
N ASP A 60 -17.44 -42.19 40.07
CA ASP A 60 -16.01 -42.53 40.30
C ASP A 60 -15.92 -43.60 41.40
N PRO A 61 -14.76 -44.29 41.58
CA PRO A 61 -14.55 -45.28 42.66
C PRO A 61 -14.77 -44.73 44.10
N SER A 62 -15.08 -43.44 44.24
CA SER A 62 -15.39 -42.73 45.49
C SER A 62 -16.87 -42.28 45.61
N GLY A 63 -17.76 -42.74 44.71
CA GLY A 63 -19.20 -42.47 44.81
C GLY A 63 -19.61 -41.02 44.51
N ARG A 64 -18.86 -40.29 43.68
CA ARG A 64 -19.21 -38.91 43.27
C ARG A 64 -19.53 -38.85 41.77
N PRO A 65 -20.55 -38.07 41.35
CA PRO A 65 -20.85 -37.88 39.93
C PRO A 65 -19.65 -37.25 39.20
N ARG A 66 -19.17 -37.89 38.12
CA ARG A 66 -18.23 -37.26 37.20
C ARG A 66 -18.94 -36.11 36.48
N GLY A 67 -18.66 -34.89 36.93
CA GLY A 67 -19.29 -33.65 36.43
C GLY A 67 -19.56 -32.61 37.53
N ALA A 68 -19.58 -33.02 38.79
CA ALA A 68 -19.81 -32.12 39.94
C ALA A 68 -18.59 -31.25 40.31
N ASN A 69 -17.49 -31.32 39.56
CA ASN A 69 -16.25 -30.60 39.82
C ASN A 69 -15.87 -29.65 38.67
N ARG A 70 -16.80 -28.79 38.24
CA ARG A 70 -16.41 -27.43 37.82
C ARG A 70 -16.56 -26.48 39.00
N SER A 71 -15.89 -26.83 40.12
CA SER A 71 -15.53 -25.81 41.09
C SER A 71 -14.57 -24.86 40.37
N HIS A 72 -15.10 -23.72 39.93
CA HIS A 72 -14.28 -22.54 39.72
C HIS A 72 -13.42 -22.39 40.98
N ARG A 73 -12.15 -22.82 40.90
CA ARG A 73 -11.11 -22.39 41.82
C ARG A 73 -10.93 -20.89 41.58
N ASN A 74 -11.87 -20.11 42.09
CA ASN A 74 -11.61 -18.79 42.59
C ASN A 74 -10.60 -19.00 43.71
N ARG A 75 -9.32 -19.03 43.32
CA ARG A 75 -8.20 -18.86 44.22
C ARG A 75 -8.39 -17.45 44.78
N ARG A 76 -9.13 -17.36 45.89
CA ARG A 76 -9.22 -16.19 46.75
C ARG A 76 -7.81 -15.92 47.27
N GLY A 77 -6.99 -15.30 46.42
CA GLY A 77 -5.78 -14.64 46.82
C GLY A 77 -6.17 -13.45 47.67
N ARG A 78 -5.69 -13.44 48.92
CA ARG A 78 -5.72 -12.29 49.82
C ARG A 78 -5.01 -11.10 49.16
N ARG A 79 -5.73 -10.28 48.40
CA ARG A 79 -5.45 -8.85 48.19
C ARG A 79 -6.55 -8.21 47.34
N GLY A 80 -7.37 -7.38 47.99
CA GLY A 80 -8.17 -6.33 47.35
C GLY A 80 -9.44 -6.79 46.67
N GLY A 81 -10.59 -6.42 47.25
CA GLY A 81 -11.90 -6.56 46.63
C GLY A 81 -11.96 -5.83 45.29
N ARG A 82 -11.78 -6.59 44.21
CA ARG A 82 -12.43 -6.31 42.93
C ARG A 82 -13.61 -7.26 42.89
N SER A 83 -14.82 -6.71 42.88
CA SER A 83 -16.08 -7.40 42.57
C SER A 83 -15.81 -8.55 41.60
N SER A 84 -16.33 -9.74 41.92
CA SER A 84 -16.30 -10.92 41.03
C SER A 84 -16.51 -10.45 39.59
N LYS A 85 -15.45 -10.47 38.77
CA LYS A 85 -15.57 -10.06 37.38
C LYS A 85 -16.56 -11.05 36.76
N ARG A 86 -17.74 -10.57 36.36
CA ARG A 86 -18.72 -11.36 35.60
C ARG A 86 -17.98 -12.08 34.48
N GLY A 87 -18.15 -13.39 34.40
CA GLY A 87 -17.55 -14.18 33.33
C GLY A 87 -18.17 -13.77 32.00
N PHE A 88 -17.50 -14.04 30.87
CA PHE A 88 -18.13 -13.80 29.56
C PHE A 88 -19.44 -14.59 29.43
N GLU A 89 -19.52 -15.78 30.05
CA GLU A 89 -20.72 -16.62 30.17
C GLU A 89 -21.94 -15.94 30.82
N ASP A 90 -21.75 -14.81 31.50
CA ASP A 90 -22.85 -14.03 32.10
C ASP A 90 -23.46 -13.02 31.12
N ASN A 91 -22.88 -12.85 29.92
CA ASN A 91 -23.41 -11.98 28.86
C ASN A 91 -24.35 -12.71 27.89
N LEU A 92 -24.56 -14.03 28.07
CA LEU A 92 -25.54 -14.80 27.30
C LEU A 92 -26.96 -14.26 27.56
N PRO A 93 -27.72 -13.87 26.52
CA PRO A 93 -29.12 -13.45 26.69
C PRO A 93 -29.97 -14.54 27.36
N SER A 94 -30.90 -14.17 28.23
CA SER A 94 -31.85 -15.10 28.83
C SER A 94 -32.80 -15.68 27.76
N PRO A 95 -33.36 -16.90 27.97
CA PRO A 95 -34.30 -17.50 27.02
C PRO A 95 -35.44 -16.56 26.62
N ASP A 96 -36.10 -15.91 27.59
CA ASP A 96 -37.21 -15.00 27.29
C ASP A 96 -36.82 -13.79 26.43
N ARG A 97 -35.56 -13.33 26.51
CA ARG A 97 -35.07 -12.19 25.71
C ARG A 97 -34.71 -12.57 24.29
N ILE A 98 -34.42 -13.85 24.03
CA ILE A 98 -33.94 -14.28 22.70
C ILE A 98 -35.11 -14.57 21.75
N PHE A 99 -36.26 -15.02 22.28
CA PHE A 99 -37.43 -15.36 21.49
C PHE A 99 -37.92 -14.15 20.68
N ASP A 100 -38.08 -13.00 21.34
CA ASP A 100 -38.58 -11.75 20.73
C ASP A 100 -37.48 -10.90 20.06
N SER A 101 -36.27 -11.43 19.91
CA SER A 101 -35.16 -10.66 19.34
C SER A 101 -35.09 -10.76 17.82
N ASP A 102 -34.62 -9.69 17.15
CA ASP A 102 -34.38 -9.67 15.69
C ASP A 102 -33.07 -10.37 15.28
N ASN A 103 -32.48 -11.19 16.16
CA ASN A 103 -31.24 -11.90 15.84
C ASN A 103 -31.48 -13.06 14.85
N SER A 104 -30.40 -13.51 14.20
CA SER A 104 -30.47 -14.66 13.30
C SER A 104 -30.93 -15.92 14.01
N VAL A 105 -31.66 -16.78 13.28
CA VAL A 105 -32.23 -18.02 13.82
C VAL A 105 -31.14 -18.93 14.40
N GLY A 106 -29.99 -19.02 13.74
CA GLY A 106 -28.83 -19.77 14.23
C GLY A 106 -28.29 -19.23 15.57
N PHE A 107 -28.25 -17.90 15.74
CA PHE A 107 -27.86 -17.31 17.03
C PHE A 107 -28.88 -17.61 18.12
N LYS A 108 -30.18 -17.50 17.82
CA LYS A 108 -31.25 -17.87 18.76
C LYS A 108 -31.08 -19.32 19.24
N LEU A 109 -30.88 -20.25 18.30
CA LEU A 109 -30.69 -21.67 18.62
C LEU A 109 -29.43 -21.89 19.48
N ALA A 110 -28.29 -21.33 19.09
CA ALA A 110 -27.03 -21.48 19.83
C ALA A 110 -27.15 -20.95 21.27
N VAL A 111 -27.78 -19.77 21.46
CA VAL A 111 -28.01 -19.21 22.80
C VAL A 111 -28.93 -20.12 23.62
N LEU A 112 -30.00 -20.66 23.04
CA LEU A 112 -30.91 -21.57 23.75
C LEU A 112 -30.23 -22.88 24.16
N ILE A 113 -29.42 -23.48 23.28
CA ILE A 113 -28.62 -24.68 23.60
C ILE A 113 -27.65 -24.38 24.75
N ALA A 114 -26.94 -23.25 24.70
CA ALA A 114 -26.03 -22.83 25.74
C ALA A 114 -26.74 -22.57 27.08
N GLN A 115 -27.92 -21.94 27.06
CA GLN A 115 -28.72 -21.69 28.26
C GLN A 115 -29.29 -22.99 28.84
N LYS A 116 -29.76 -23.92 28.01
CA LYS A 116 -30.23 -25.24 28.46
C LYS A 116 -29.10 -26.03 29.14
N HIS A 117 -27.89 -25.93 28.61
CA HIS A 117 -26.70 -26.50 29.24
C HIS A 117 -26.35 -25.84 30.59
N LYS A 118 -26.48 -24.52 30.70
CA LYS A 118 -26.18 -23.76 31.93
C LYS A 118 -27.24 -23.96 33.02
N MET A 119 -28.52 -23.97 32.65
CA MET A 119 -29.67 -23.95 33.56
C MET A 119 -30.19 -25.36 33.93
N THR A 120 -29.36 -26.41 33.87
CA THR A 120 -29.73 -27.83 34.04
C THR A 120 -30.91 -28.17 34.97
N THR A 121 -31.06 -27.52 36.14
CA THR A 121 -32.16 -27.75 37.09
C THR A 121 -33.29 -26.70 37.05
N ASN A 122 -33.04 -25.55 36.45
CA ASN A 122 -33.94 -24.38 36.40
C ASN A 122 -34.52 -24.13 35.00
N TRP A 123 -34.36 -25.09 34.08
CA TRP A 123 -34.93 -25.03 32.74
C TRP A 123 -36.44 -25.23 32.80
N ASN A 124 -37.19 -24.38 32.09
CA ASN A 124 -38.64 -24.46 32.00
C ASN A 124 -39.05 -25.27 30.75
N ASP A 125 -39.90 -26.28 30.92
CA ASP A 125 -40.44 -27.11 29.82
C ASP A 125 -41.18 -26.28 28.76
N ALA A 126 -41.71 -25.11 29.10
CA ALA A 126 -42.31 -24.19 28.13
C ALA A 126 -41.29 -23.69 27.08
N TRP A 127 -40.01 -23.56 27.45
CA TRP A 127 -38.96 -23.14 26.53
C TRP A 127 -38.59 -24.23 25.52
N ASP A 128 -38.87 -25.52 25.82
CA ASP A 128 -38.61 -26.60 24.87
C ASP A 128 -39.49 -26.47 23.61
N LYS A 129 -40.74 -26.03 23.76
CA LYS A 129 -41.63 -25.76 22.61
C LYS A 129 -41.09 -24.64 21.71
N ASN A 130 -40.55 -23.58 22.31
CA ASN A 130 -39.96 -22.49 21.55
C ASN A 130 -38.65 -22.91 20.88
N LEU A 131 -37.86 -23.74 21.56
CA LEU A 131 -36.64 -24.31 21.00
C LEU A 131 -36.96 -25.20 19.78
N ASP A 132 -38.01 -26.00 19.84
CA ASP A 132 -38.50 -26.78 18.69
C ASP A 132 -38.99 -25.87 17.54
N SER A 133 -39.66 -24.76 17.83
CA SER A 133 -40.03 -23.77 16.80
C SER A 133 -38.80 -23.21 16.09
N VAL A 134 -37.75 -22.83 16.83
CA VAL A 134 -36.49 -22.31 16.26
C VAL A 134 -35.78 -23.38 15.41
N ARG A 135 -35.84 -24.66 15.80
CA ARG A 135 -35.29 -25.76 14.99
C ARG A 135 -35.99 -25.90 13.63
N VAL A 136 -37.31 -25.72 13.60
CA VAL A 136 -38.08 -25.74 12.34
C VAL A 136 -37.65 -24.60 11.43
N GLU A 137 -37.42 -23.40 11.98
CA GLU A 137 -36.87 -22.27 11.21
C GLU A 137 -35.43 -22.55 10.72
N CYS A 138 -34.59 -23.17 11.54
CA CYS A 138 -33.22 -23.55 11.15
C CYS A 138 -33.18 -24.55 9.99
N ALA A 139 -34.25 -25.32 9.76
CA ALA A 139 -34.35 -26.23 8.62
C ALA A 139 -34.40 -25.52 7.26
N GLN A 140 -34.67 -24.21 7.24
CA GLN A 140 -34.58 -23.38 6.03
C GLN A 140 -33.13 -23.08 5.61
N GLY A 141 -32.18 -23.34 6.51
CA GLY A 141 -30.76 -23.22 6.26
C GLY A 141 -30.07 -22.18 7.15
N LEU A 142 -28.81 -22.46 7.47
CA LEU A 142 -28.01 -21.71 8.43
C LEU A 142 -26.74 -21.15 7.80
N HIS A 143 -26.29 -20.01 8.31
CA HIS A 143 -24.98 -19.46 7.97
C HIS A 143 -23.84 -20.47 8.29
N PRO A 144 -22.78 -20.58 7.47
CA PRO A 144 -21.68 -21.55 7.67
C PRO A 144 -20.99 -21.50 9.05
N VAL A 145 -21.02 -20.33 9.69
CA VAL A 145 -20.50 -20.12 11.04
C VAL A 145 -21.04 -21.12 12.06
N TRP A 146 -22.28 -21.58 11.89
CA TRP A 146 -22.93 -22.44 12.86
C TRP A 146 -22.42 -23.89 12.75
N SER A 147 -22.19 -24.37 11.53
CA SER A 147 -21.48 -25.64 11.32
C SER A 147 -20.05 -25.56 11.87
N ARG A 148 -19.36 -24.43 11.64
CA ARG A 148 -18.03 -24.19 12.18
C ARG A 148 -18.02 -24.21 13.72
N LEU A 149 -18.98 -23.55 14.34
CA LEU A 149 -19.15 -23.50 15.80
C LEU A 149 -19.37 -24.91 16.38
N ALA A 150 -20.21 -25.72 15.72
CA ALA A 150 -20.49 -27.10 16.13
C ALA A 150 -19.27 -28.02 16.10
N ARG A 151 -18.37 -27.82 15.13
CA ARG A 151 -17.09 -28.56 15.05
C ARG A 151 -16.12 -28.17 16.16
N GLU A 152 -16.10 -26.89 16.53
CA GLU A 152 -15.20 -26.38 17.56
C GLU A 152 -15.72 -26.64 18.99
N ALA A 153 -17.04 -26.69 19.19
CA ALA A 153 -17.68 -27.00 20.47
C ALA A 153 -18.79 -28.07 20.30
N PRO A 154 -18.55 -29.32 20.76
CA PRO A 154 -19.53 -30.41 20.68
C PRO A 154 -20.89 -30.11 21.29
N LEU A 155 -20.98 -29.13 22.20
CA LEU A 155 -22.24 -28.64 22.74
C LEU A 155 -23.23 -28.24 21.62
N PHE A 156 -22.74 -27.70 20.51
CA PHE A 156 -23.54 -27.23 19.39
C PHE A 156 -23.63 -28.23 18.24
N ALA A 157 -23.27 -29.50 18.44
CA ALA A 157 -23.26 -30.54 17.40
C ALA A 157 -24.60 -30.68 16.64
N GLU A 158 -25.72 -30.33 17.29
CA GLU A 158 -27.03 -30.30 16.64
C GLU A 158 -27.08 -29.37 15.41
N MET A 159 -26.30 -28.29 15.41
CA MET A 159 -26.31 -27.30 14.34
C MET A 159 -25.78 -27.86 13.00
N GLU A 160 -24.98 -28.94 13.01
CA GLU A 160 -24.53 -29.61 11.77
C GLU A 160 -25.65 -30.38 11.05
N ARG A 161 -26.80 -30.58 11.70
CA ARG A 161 -27.94 -31.30 11.10
C ARG A 161 -28.75 -30.44 10.14
N PHE A 162 -28.58 -29.11 10.21
CA PHE A 162 -29.31 -28.17 9.36
C PHE A 162 -28.53 -27.91 8.06
N PRO A 163 -29.24 -27.65 6.94
CA PRO A 163 -28.57 -27.28 5.70
C PRO A 163 -27.78 -25.99 5.89
N VAL A 164 -26.62 -25.89 5.23
CA VAL A 164 -25.79 -24.69 5.25
C VAL A 164 -26.10 -23.86 4.02
N ASN A 165 -26.45 -22.59 4.22
CA ASN A 165 -26.65 -21.67 3.11
C ASN A 165 -25.29 -21.32 2.50
N GLU A 166 -25.16 -21.49 1.18
CA GLU A 166 -24.03 -20.95 0.44
C GLU A 166 -24.08 -19.42 0.55
N ILE A 167 -22.97 -18.82 0.97
CA ILE A 167 -22.86 -17.37 0.99
C ILE A 167 -22.71 -16.96 -0.47
N GLU A 168 -23.77 -16.41 -1.07
CA GLU A 168 -23.68 -15.82 -2.41
C GLU A 168 -22.52 -14.83 -2.42
N ALA A 169 -21.61 -15.01 -3.38
CA ALA A 169 -20.51 -14.08 -3.59
C ALA A 169 -21.14 -12.72 -3.92
N GLU A 170 -20.91 -11.73 -3.06
CA GLU A 170 -21.32 -10.36 -3.38
C GLU A 170 -20.61 -9.95 -4.68
N VAL A 171 -21.39 -9.68 -5.71
CA VAL A 171 -20.88 -9.14 -6.96
C VAL A 171 -20.67 -7.65 -6.77
N PHE A 172 -19.41 -7.23 -6.77
CA PHE A 172 -19.05 -5.84 -6.69
C PHE A 172 -18.69 -5.31 -8.07
N ASP A 173 -19.15 -4.10 -8.39
CA ASP A 173 -18.63 -3.36 -9.53
C ASP A 173 -17.33 -2.65 -9.13
N SER A 174 -16.20 -3.18 -9.60
CA SER A 174 -14.87 -2.64 -9.32
C SER A 174 -14.46 -1.50 -10.24
N SER A 175 -15.21 -1.24 -11.32
CA SER A 175 -14.80 -0.32 -12.39
C SER A 175 -14.42 1.08 -11.89
N LYS A 176 -15.26 1.69 -11.02
CA LYS A 176 -15.01 3.02 -10.45
C LYS A 176 -13.81 3.03 -9.50
N TRP A 177 -13.63 1.96 -8.74
CA TRP A 177 -12.54 1.87 -7.77
C TRP A 177 -11.18 1.68 -8.45
N ILE A 178 -11.14 0.87 -9.51
CA ILE A 178 -9.99 0.69 -10.41
C ILE A 178 -9.66 1.99 -11.14
N ALA A 179 -10.67 2.68 -11.69
CA ALA A 179 -10.46 3.96 -12.34
C ALA A 179 -9.85 4.99 -11.38
N ALA A 180 -10.32 5.05 -10.14
CA ALA A 180 -9.79 5.93 -9.10
C ALA A 180 -8.39 5.54 -8.59
N ALA A 181 -7.88 4.34 -8.91
CA ALA A 181 -6.56 3.87 -8.51
C ALA A 181 -5.41 4.41 -9.40
N HIS A 182 -5.73 5.22 -10.41
CA HIS A 182 -4.75 5.94 -11.25
C HIS A 182 -4.16 7.16 -10.51
N ILE A 183 -3.54 6.89 -9.37
CA ILE A 183 -2.94 7.85 -8.46
C ILE A 183 -1.43 7.65 -8.36
N ASP A 184 -0.74 8.63 -7.80
CA ASP A 184 0.60 8.42 -7.24
C ASP A 184 0.49 7.95 -5.78
N PRO A 185 0.87 6.71 -5.43
CA PRO A 185 0.75 6.22 -4.07
C PRO A 185 1.71 6.88 -3.06
N GLU A 186 2.78 7.55 -3.53
CA GLU A 186 3.65 8.33 -2.65
C GLU A 186 3.05 9.71 -2.32
N ASP A 187 2.06 10.18 -3.09
CA ASP A 187 1.23 11.32 -2.70
C ASP A 187 0.23 10.87 -1.64
N SER A 188 0.53 11.22 -0.39
CA SER A 188 -0.31 10.86 0.77
C SER A 188 -1.74 11.37 0.66
N LYS A 189 -2.00 12.48 -0.05
CA LYS A 189 -3.36 13.01 -0.24
C LYS A 189 -4.14 12.11 -1.19
N GLN A 190 -3.54 11.77 -2.33
CA GLN A 190 -4.19 10.90 -3.32
C GLN A 190 -4.45 9.50 -2.78
N LEU A 191 -3.45 8.90 -2.10
CA LEU A 191 -3.61 7.59 -1.47
C LEU A 191 -4.73 7.61 -0.41
N ARG A 192 -4.82 8.68 0.39
CA ARG A 192 -5.90 8.84 1.38
C ARG A 192 -7.27 8.96 0.73
N GLU A 193 -7.40 9.77 -0.32
CA GLU A 193 -8.65 9.94 -1.06
C GLU A 193 -9.12 8.60 -1.65
N TRP A 194 -8.22 7.84 -2.26
CA TRP A 194 -8.52 6.53 -2.82
C TRP A 194 -8.89 5.50 -1.74
N LEU A 195 -8.12 5.39 -0.65
CA LEU A 195 -8.45 4.46 0.44
C LEU A 195 -9.79 4.80 1.11
N SER A 196 -10.25 6.05 1.02
CA SER A 196 -11.55 6.47 1.57
C SER A 196 -12.74 5.90 0.78
N LEU A 197 -12.52 5.42 -0.45
CA LEU A 197 -13.52 4.68 -1.22
C LEU A 197 -13.77 3.31 -0.58
N SER A 198 -14.99 2.79 -0.75
CA SER A 198 -15.28 1.41 -0.35
C SER A 198 -14.59 0.46 -1.33
N PRO A 199 -13.80 -0.52 -0.86
CA PRO A 199 -13.22 -1.52 -1.73
C PRO A 199 -14.32 -2.38 -2.38
N PRO A 200 -14.14 -2.86 -3.62
CA PRO A 200 -15.08 -3.73 -4.33
C PRO A 200 -14.91 -5.20 -3.89
N PHE A 201 -14.64 -5.41 -2.61
CA PHE A 201 -14.50 -6.73 -2.01
C PHE A 201 -14.71 -6.61 -0.50
N ARG A 202 -15.11 -7.71 0.12
CA ARG A 202 -15.31 -7.77 1.57
C ARG A 202 -13.96 -7.82 2.28
N LEU A 203 -13.77 -6.92 3.24
CA LEU A 203 -12.66 -6.98 4.19
C LEU A 203 -13.07 -7.80 5.41
N ASN A 204 -12.21 -8.72 5.84
CA ASN A 204 -12.35 -9.30 7.17
C ASN A 204 -12.06 -8.25 8.26
N SER A 205 -12.41 -8.54 9.51
CA SER A 205 -12.28 -7.54 10.57
C SER A 205 -10.83 -7.11 10.83
N GLY A 206 -9.86 -8.02 10.64
CA GLY A 206 -8.44 -7.71 10.78
C GLY A 206 -7.94 -6.79 9.68
N GLN A 207 -8.34 -7.06 8.44
CA GLN A 207 -8.10 -6.22 7.27
C GLN A 207 -8.70 -4.83 7.44
N ALA A 208 -9.97 -4.76 7.87
CA ALA A 208 -10.65 -3.49 8.15
C ALA A 208 -9.92 -2.68 9.22
N LEU A 209 -9.50 -3.32 10.33
CA LEU A 209 -8.74 -2.64 11.38
C LEU A 209 -7.36 -2.16 10.91
N ALA A 210 -6.65 -2.97 10.13
CA ALA A 210 -5.34 -2.60 9.57
C ALA A 210 -5.48 -1.41 8.61
N LEU A 211 -6.48 -1.45 7.73
CA LEU A 211 -6.78 -0.37 6.80
C LEU A 211 -7.16 0.92 7.54
N GLU A 212 -7.98 0.84 8.58
CA GLU A 212 -8.33 1.99 9.43
C GLU A 212 -7.13 2.62 10.14
N LYS A 213 -6.16 1.81 10.57
CA LYS A 213 -4.90 2.34 11.15
C LYS A 213 -4.11 3.14 10.13
N ILE A 214 -4.01 2.65 8.89
CA ILE A 214 -3.32 3.33 7.80
C ILE A 214 -4.05 4.63 7.42
N LYS A 215 -5.38 4.59 7.29
CA LYS A 215 -6.22 5.79 7.05
C LYS A 215 -6.02 6.86 8.12
N LYS A 216 -5.95 6.47 9.39
CA LYS A 216 -5.70 7.40 10.51
C LYS A 216 -4.30 7.99 10.47
N ASP A 217 -3.31 7.20 10.12
CA ASP A 217 -1.92 7.66 9.97
C ASP A 217 -1.80 8.67 8.80
N LEU A 218 -2.46 8.39 7.67
CA LEU A 218 -2.59 9.29 6.51
C LEU A 218 -3.34 10.59 6.83
N ALA A 219 -4.26 10.59 7.80
CA ALA A 219 -5.00 11.78 8.20
C ALA A 219 -4.17 12.77 9.05
N GLY A 220 -3.09 12.28 9.67
CA GLY A 220 -2.21 13.05 10.55
C GLY A 220 -0.88 13.39 9.87
N LYS A 221 0.22 13.00 10.53
CA LYS A 221 1.56 13.04 9.95
C LYS A 221 1.93 11.62 9.52
N PRO A 222 1.82 11.28 8.22
CA PRO A 222 2.00 9.91 7.75
C PRO A 222 3.39 9.39 8.09
N ARG A 223 3.47 8.11 8.45
CA ARG A 223 4.72 7.37 8.70
C ARG A 223 4.72 6.10 7.84
N PRO A 224 4.95 6.24 6.53
CA PRO A 224 4.77 5.13 5.59
C PRO A 224 5.64 3.90 5.90
N GLN A 225 6.83 4.10 6.48
CA GLN A 225 7.70 2.98 6.86
C GLN A 225 7.09 2.02 7.90
N SER A 226 6.05 2.45 8.63
CA SER A 226 5.34 1.61 9.59
C SER A 226 4.24 0.74 8.97
N TRP A 227 3.79 1.05 7.76
CA TRP A 227 2.65 0.37 7.14
C TRP A 227 2.91 -1.11 6.86
N PRO A 228 4.10 -1.56 6.39
CA PRO A 228 4.39 -2.98 6.22
C PRO A 228 4.21 -3.79 7.51
N ILE A 229 4.51 -3.20 8.67
CA ILE A 229 4.31 -3.84 9.99
C ILE A 229 2.81 -3.98 10.30
N ILE A 230 2.03 -2.95 9.98
CA ILE A 230 0.56 -2.97 10.15
C ILE A 230 -0.08 -4.02 9.23
N MET A 231 0.46 -4.17 8.01
CA MET A 231 -0.07 -5.08 6.99
C MET A 231 0.24 -6.56 7.24
N LYS A 232 1.37 -6.89 7.88
CA LYS A 232 1.97 -8.23 7.96
C LYS A 232 1.00 -9.40 8.20
N GLU A 233 -0.03 -9.21 9.01
CA GLU A 233 -0.99 -10.27 9.36
C GLU A 233 -2.30 -10.24 8.57
N TYR A 234 -2.64 -9.11 7.93
CA TYR A 234 -4.00 -8.88 7.46
C TYR A 234 -4.08 -8.42 6.00
N LEU A 235 -3.14 -7.59 5.55
CA LEU A 235 -3.14 -6.96 4.22
C LEU A 235 -1.92 -7.41 3.39
N ARG A 236 -1.54 -8.68 3.50
CA ARG A 236 -0.48 -9.29 2.70
C ARG A 236 -0.99 -10.53 2.02
N ASN A 237 -0.39 -10.88 0.88
CA ASN A 237 -0.73 -12.06 0.08
C ASN A 237 -2.19 -12.05 -0.41
N LEU A 238 -2.72 -10.86 -0.73
CA LEU A 238 -4.05 -10.66 -1.32
C LEU A 238 -4.05 -10.96 -2.83
N GLU A 239 -5.22 -11.27 -3.40
CA GLU A 239 -5.39 -11.60 -4.83
C GLU A 239 -6.44 -10.68 -5.48
N GLY A 240 -6.39 -10.54 -6.80
CA GLY A 240 -7.36 -9.76 -7.57
C GLY A 240 -7.34 -8.27 -7.20
N ASP A 241 -8.53 -7.66 -7.05
CA ASP A 241 -8.70 -6.27 -6.62
C ASP A 241 -8.00 -5.99 -5.27
N ALA A 242 -7.99 -6.97 -4.37
CA ALA A 242 -7.36 -6.83 -3.06
C ALA A 242 -5.83 -6.77 -3.17
N ALA A 243 -5.23 -7.36 -4.22
CA ALA A 243 -3.81 -7.22 -4.50
C ALA A 243 -3.43 -5.78 -4.89
N ILE A 244 -4.31 -5.02 -5.56
CA ILE A 244 -4.10 -3.59 -5.80
C ILE A 244 -4.08 -2.81 -4.49
N LEU A 245 -4.99 -3.11 -3.56
CA LEU A 245 -4.98 -2.50 -2.22
C LEU A 245 -3.67 -2.73 -1.48
N GLU A 246 -3.17 -3.97 -1.46
CA GLU A 246 -1.85 -4.29 -0.90
C GLU A 246 -0.74 -3.50 -1.62
N SER A 247 -0.74 -3.52 -2.95
CA SER A 247 0.31 -2.92 -3.78
C SER A 247 0.43 -1.42 -3.57
N LEU A 248 -0.68 -0.67 -3.63
CA LEU A 248 -0.60 0.80 -3.51
C LEU A 248 -0.14 1.25 -2.12
N ILE A 249 -0.54 0.52 -1.07
CA ILE A 249 -0.05 0.80 0.29
C ILE A 249 1.47 0.52 0.36
N LEU A 250 1.94 -0.58 -0.23
CA LEU A 250 3.37 -0.91 -0.26
C LEU A 250 4.18 0.12 -1.06
N ILE A 251 3.70 0.56 -2.23
CA ILE A 251 4.33 1.62 -3.05
C ILE A 251 4.41 2.92 -2.24
N GLY A 252 3.32 3.34 -1.59
CA GLY A 252 3.33 4.53 -0.75
C GLY A 252 4.29 4.43 0.45
N SER A 253 4.63 3.21 0.89
CA SER A 253 5.67 2.93 1.88
C SER A 253 7.09 2.79 1.33
N LYS A 254 7.26 2.93 0.01
CA LYS A 254 8.51 2.68 -0.73
C LYS A 254 9.04 1.26 -0.54
N ASN A 255 8.14 0.29 -0.46
CA ASN A 255 8.48 -1.12 -0.29
C ASN A 255 8.39 -1.87 -1.63
N LEU A 256 9.48 -2.50 -2.04
CA LEU A 256 9.61 -3.26 -3.29
C LEU A 256 8.78 -4.55 -3.35
N ASP A 257 8.34 -5.07 -2.20
CA ASP A 257 7.37 -6.17 -2.13
C ASP A 257 6.09 -5.87 -2.95
N ALA A 258 5.82 -4.60 -3.24
CA ALA A 258 4.74 -4.17 -4.12
C ALA A 258 4.77 -4.83 -5.51
N LEU A 259 5.96 -5.10 -6.07
CA LEU A 259 6.06 -5.75 -7.38
C LEU A 259 5.49 -7.17 -7.35
N GLU A 260 5.74 -7.90 -6.26
CA GLU A 260 5.19 -9.24 -6.07
C GLU A 260 3.66 -9.20 -5.89
N SER A 261 3.12 -8.18 -5.19
CA SER A 261 1.67 -8.04 -5.06
C SER A 261 0.99 -7.60 -6.35
N LEU A 262 1.63 -6.78 -7.18
CA LEU A 262 1.08 -6.38 -8.48
C LEU A 262 0.92 -7.57 -9.43
N ASN A 263 1.77 -8.61 -9.30
CA ASN A 263 1.64 -9.84 -10.08
C ASN A 263 0.46 -10.74 -9.67
N ARG A 264 -0.24 -10.43 -8.56
CA ARG A 264 -1.36 -11.22 -8.01
C ARG A 264 -2.75 -10.66 -8.38
N VAL A 265 -2.83 -9.70 -9.31
CA VAL A 265 -4.10 -9.06 -9.71
C VAL A 265 -5.00 -9.93 -10.58
N GLY A 266 -4.50 -11.06 -11.08
CA GLY A 266 -5.26 -12.02 -11.89
C GLY A 266 -5.46 -11.59 -13.35
N ASP A 267 -6.48 -12.17 -14.00
CA ASP A 267 -6.69 -12.12 -15.46
C ASP A 267 -7.64 -11.00 -15.95
N ASN A 268 -7.78 -9.92 -15.19
CA ASN A 268 -8.59 -8.78 -15.62
C ASN A 268 -7.72 -7.74 -16.34
N ASP A 269 -7.95 -7.55 -17.65
CA ASP A 269 -7.20 -6.62 -18.50
C ASP A 269 -7.05 -5.21 -17.89
N SER A 270 -8.11 -4.69 -17.27
CA SER A 270 -8.09 -3.34 -16.67
C SER A 270 -7.21 -3.28 -15.41
N LEU A 271 -7.19 -4.35 -14.61
CA LEU A 271 -6.33 -4.48 -13.45
C LEU A 271 -4.88 -4.71 -13.86
N GLN A 272 -4.64 -5.55 -14.87
CA GLN A 272 -3.30 -5.82 -15.40
C GLN A 272 -2.67 -4.53 -15.92
N LEU A 273 -3.38 -3.78 -16.77
CA LEU A 273 -2.89 -2.50 -17.29
C LEU A 273 -2.59 -1.49 -16.17
N LEU A 274 -3.46 -1.40 -15.16
CA LEU A 274 -3.23 -0.57 -13.99
C LEU A 274 -1.98 -1.02 -13.22
N ALA A 275 -1.84 -2.33 -13.00
CA ALA A 275 -0.74 -2.91 -12.26
C ALA A 275 0.60 -2.70 -12.98
N GLU A 276 0.64 -2.89 -14.30
CA GLU A 276 1.81 -2.61 -15.14
C GLU A 276 2.24 -1.14 -15.05
N LYS A 277 1.30 -0.19 -15.06
CA LYS A 277 1.61 1.24 -14.87
C LYS A 277 2.23 1.53 -13.51
N HIS A 278 1.67 0.96 -12.44
CA HIS A 278 2.23 1.11 -11.09
C HIS A 278 3.59 0.44 -10.95
N ALA A 279 3.79 -0.74 -11.56
CA ALA A 279 5.08 -1.43 -11.60
C ALA A 279 6.12 -0.58 -12.34
N ARG A 280 5.76 0.00 -13.48
CA ARG A 280 6.60 0.92 -14.26
C ARG A 280 7.01 2.15 -13.44
N LEU A 281 6.06 2.82 -12.77
CA LEU A 281 6.37 3.95 -11.90
C LEU A 281 7.36 3.55 -10.79
N LEU A 282 7.14 2.40 -10.16
CA LEU A 282 8.01 1.89 -9.11
C LEU A 282 9.40 1.55 -9.66
N SER A 283 9.52 0.94 -10.84
CA SER A 283 10.81 0.66 -11.49
C SER A 283 11.63 1.92 -11.72
N HIS A 284 11.01 2.98 -12.26
CA HIS A 284 11.68 4.27 -12.49
C HIS A 284 12.18 4.91 -11.20
N ARG A 285 11.38 4.86 -10.13
CA ARG A 285 11.78 5.34 -8.80
C ARG A 285 12.93 4.57 -8.17
N ASN A 286 13.21 3.37 -8.67
CA ASN A 286 14.34 2.53 -8.27
C ASN A 286 15.43 2.49 -9.34
N GLU A 287 15.55 3.58 -10.11
CA GLU A 287 16.62 3.81 -11.10
C GLU A 287 16.65 2.81 -12.27
N ASN A 288 15.56 2.06 -12.49
CA ASN A 288 15.41 1.22 -13.68
C ASN A 288 14.61 1.95 -14.75
N PHE A 289 15.31 2.34 -15.82
CA PHE A 289 14.77 3.11 -16.95
C PHE A 289 14.77 2.31 -18.27
N ASP A 290 14.71 0.98 -18.24
CA ASP A 290 14.68 0.15 -19.45
C ASP A 290 13.48 0.51 -20.37
N GLU A 291 12.37 0.93 -19.77
CA GLU A 291 11.15 1.37 -20.45
C GLU A 291 11.06 2.91 -20.62
N TRP A 292 12.18 3.63 -20.65
CA TRP A 292 12.19 5.10 -20.71
C TRP A 292 11.36 5.67 -21.89
N SER A 293 11.58 5.14 -23.10
CA SER A 293 10.94 5.63 -24.33
C SER A 293 9.43 5.41 -24.36
N THR A 294 8.95 4.28 -23.85
CA THR A 294 7.51 4.00 -23.74
C THR A 294 6.87 4.87 -22.65
N SER A 295 7.63 5.21 -21.60
CA SER A 295 7.14 5.96 -20.45
C SER A 295 6.99 7.46 -20.74
N ILE A 296 7.84 8.06 -21.58
CA ILE A 296 7.63 9.44 -22.04
C ILE A 296 6.39 9.58 -22.94
N GLN A 297 6.05 8.52 -23.68
CA GLN A 297 4.88 8.44 -24.54
C GLN A 297 3.60 8.04 -23.79
N GLN A 298 3.69 7.86 -22.46
CA GLN A 298 2.55 7.48 -21.64
C GLN A 298 1.41 8.48 -21.82
N THR A 299 0.29 8.02 -22.34
CA THR A 299 -0.92 8.82 -22.51
C THR A 299 -1.79 8.77 -21.24
N GLY A 300 -2.57 9.83 -21.02
CA GLY A 300 -3.45 9.98 -19.86
C GLY A 300 -3.18 11.26 -19.06
N ASP A 301 -4.26 11.92 -18.64
CA ASP A 301 -4.22 13.11 -17.77
C ASP A 301 -4.40 12.74 -16.28
N ASP A 302 -4.49 11.44 -15.99
CA ASP A 302 -4.56 10.91 -14.62
C ASP A 302 -3.22 11.10 -13.89
N ASN A 303 -3.30 11.05 -12.55
CA ASN A 303 -2.16 11.36 -11.70
C ASN A 303 -1.04 10.31 -11.81
N LEU A 304 -1.37 9.04 -12.07
CA LEU A 304 -0.38 7.99 -12.29
C LEU A 304 0.41 8.22 -13.59
N SER A 305 -0.28 8.49 -14.70
CA SER A 305 0.35 8.80 -15.98
C SER A 305 1.23 10.06 -15.88
N LYS A 306 0.79 11.09 -15.14
CA LYS A 306 1.61 12.27 -14.84
C LYS A 306 2.84 11.93 -14.01
N ALA A 307 2.68 11.14 -12.94
CA ALA A 307 3.79 10.75 -12.07
C ALA A 307 4.86 9.96 -12.82
N ILE A 308 4.46 9.04 -13.71
CA ILE A 308 5.38 8.30 -14.59
C ILE A 308 6.19 9.27 -15.46
N ARG A 309 5.52 10.18 -16.17
CA ARG A 309 6.22 11.14 -17.04
C ARG A 309 7.17 12.04 -16.25
N VAL A 310 6.73 12.55 -15.09
CA VAL A 310 7.56 13.38 -14.22
C VAL A 310 8.81 12.62 -13.77
N GLU A 311 8.68 11.38 -13.31
CA GLU A 311 9.80 10.59 -12.81
C GLU A 311 10.84 10.31 -13.91
N VAL A 312 10.37 10.01 -15.12
CA VAL A 312 11.20 9.68 -16.27
C VAL A 312 11.95 10.92 -16.80
N TRP A 313 11.28 12.07 -16.84
CA TRP A 313 11.90 13.33 -17.24
C TRP A 313 12.89 13.88 -16.19
N LYS A 314 12.60 13.70 -14.89
CA LYS A 314 13.54 14.04 -13.80
C LYS A 314 14.87 13.28 -13.89
N ASN A 315 14.86 12.12 -14.54
CA ASN A 315 16.05 11.27 -14.69
C ASN A 315 16.55 11.25 -16.14
N TYR A 316 16.28 12.31 -16.91
CA TYR A 316 16.78 12.44 -18.28
C TYR A 316 18.32 12.34 -18.35
N ASN A 317 18.80 11.51 -19.27
CA ASN A 317 20.21 11.34 -19.62
C ASN A 317 20.39 11.60 -21.13
N SER A 318 21.48 12.27 -21.51
CA SER A 318 21.84 12.54 -22.91
C SER A 318 22.09 11.28 -23.75
N SER A 319 22.21 10.12 -23.10
CA SER A 319 22.30 8.81 -23.76
C SER A 319 20.95 8.32 -24.31
N TYR A 320 19.83 8.91 -23.86
CA TYR A 320 18.52 8.62 -24.43
C TYR A 320 18.39 9.28 -25.81
N SER A 321 17.94 8.48 -26.78
CA SER A 321 17.98 8.72 -28.23
C SER A 321 17.34 10.03 -28.71
N ASN A 322 17.65 10.42 -29.96
CA ASN A 322 17.18 11.54 -30.79
C ASN A 322 15.76 12.09 -30.53
N LEU A 323 15.55 12.73 -29.38
CA LEU A 323 14.35 13.52 -29.13
C LEU A 323 14.37 14.77 -30.00
N THR A 324 13.20 15.11 -30.53
CA THR A 324 12.94 16.37 -31.22
C THR A 324 12.90 17.53 -30.22
N LYS A 325 13.05 18.76 -30.73
CA LYS A 325 12.97 19.96 -29.89
C LYS A 325 11.59 20.04 -29.20
N GLU A 326 10.52 19.66 -29.91
CA GLU A 326 9.15 19.64 -29.41
C GLU A 326 8.95 18.63 -28.27
N GLU A 327 9.53 17.43 -28.37
CA GLU A 327 9.47 16.43 -27.31
C GLU A 327 10.21 16.87 -26.04
N LEU A 328 11.37 17.51 -26.19
CA LEU A 328 12.11 18.08 -25.07
C LEU A 328 11.34 19.22 -24.41
N LEU A 329 10.68 20.08 -25.20
CA LEU A 329 9.84 21.17 -24.69
C LEU A 329 8.68 20.61 -23.86
N SER A 330 8.00 19.59 -24.36
CA SER A 330 6.95 18.88 -23.60
C SER A 330 7.48 18.32 -22.27
N GLY A 331 8.69 17.75 -22.27
CA GLY A 331 9.36 17.32 -21.04
C GLY A 331 9.61 18.46 -20.05
N LEU A 332 10.07 19.61 -20.54
CA LEU A 332 10.30 20.80 -19.71
C LEU A 332 9.00 21.34 -19.11
N GLU A 333 7.89 21.35 -19.87
CA GLU A 333 6.58 21.80 -19.38
C GLU A 333 5.98 20.89 -18.30
N ILE A 334 6.34 19.60 -18.29
CA ILE A 334 5.88 18.63 -17.28
C ILE A 334 6.61 18.85 -15.94
N LEU A 335 7.85 19.33 -15.97
CA LEU A 335 8.70 19.46 -14.80
C LEU A 335 8.55 20.84 -14.15
N SER A 336 8.63 20.87 -12.82
CA SER A 336 8.85 22.13 -12.09
C SER A 336 10.29 22.61 -12.31
N GLU A 337 10.54 23.93 -12.33
CA GLU A 337 11.87 24.51 -12.61
C GLU A 337 12.99 23.88 -11.77
N GLU A 338 12.75 23.64 -10.48
CA GLU A 338 13.72 23.05 -9.54
C GLU A 338 14.05 21.58 -9.84
N SER A 339 13.20 20.90 -10.60
CA SER A 339 13.32 19.48 -10.92
C SER A 339 13.87 19.20 -12.32
N ILE A 340 14.14 20.24 -13.11
CA ILE A 340 14.65 20.09 -14.48
C ILE A 340 16.12 19.65 -14.44
N PRO A 341 16.48 18.49 -15.04
CA PRO A 341 17.87 18.07 -15.10
C PRO A 341 18.72 19.00 -15.96
N THR A 342 19.95 19.27 -15.52
CA THR A 342 20.92 20.08 -16.27
C THR A 342 21.12 19.54 -17.70
N ALA A 343 21.22 18.22 -17.86
CA ALA A 343 21.36 17.58 -19.16
C ALA A 343 20.19 17.87 -20.12
N LEU A 344 18.96 17.97 -19.61
CA LEU A 344 17.77 18.27 -20.40
C LEU A 344 17.82 19.70 -20.95
N ASN A 345 18.16 20.67 -20.10
CA ASN A 345 18.30 22.06 -20.51
C ASN A 345 19.41 22.25 -21.55
N TRP A 346 20.56 21.60 -21.37
CA TRP A 346 21.66 21.67 -22.33
C TRP A 346 21.28 21.08 -23.68
N ARG A 347 20.60 19.92 -23.70
CA ARG A 347 20.15 19.31 -24.96
C ARG A 347 19.12 20.18 -25.67
N PHE A 348 18.18 20.78 -24.94
CA PHE A 348 17.20 21.68 -25.54
C PHE A 348 17.86 22.96 -26.09
N ALA A 349 18.83 23.53 -25.37
CA ALA A 349 19.59 24.69 -25.84
C ALA A 349 20.43 24.37 -27.09
N GLU A 350 21.02 23.18 -27.16
CA GLU A 350 21.74 22.70 -28.35
C GLU A 350 20.85 22.67 -29.59
N LEU A 351 19.67 22.01 -29.51
CA LEU A 351 18.71 21.96 -30.62
C LEU A 351 18.16 23.35 -30.98
N SER A 352 17.99 24.22 -29.99
CA SER A 352 17.57 25.62 -30.20
C SER A 352 18.65 26.42 -30.94
N ALA A 353 19.92 26.22 -30.61
CA ALA A 353 21.03 26.84 -31.33
C ALA A 353 21.20 26.28 -32.76
N GLU A 354 20.92 24.99 -32.97
CA GLU A 354 20.93 24.36 -34.30
C GLU A 354 19.81 24.84 -35.21
N SER A 355 18.63 25.12 -34.65
CA SER A 355 17.48 25.71 -35.37
C SER A 355 17.60 27.23 -35.59
N GLY A 356 18.67 27.86 -35.10
CA GLY A 356 18.94 29.29 -35.26
C GLY A 356 18.31 30.19 -34.19
N GLU A 357 17.66 29.61 -33.17
CA GLU A 357 17.01 30.30 -32.07
C GLU A 357 18.01 30.65 -30.95
N MET A 358 19.09 31.36 -31.31
CA MET A 358 20.23 31.63 -30.42
C MET A 358 19.85 32.38 -29.13
N LYS A 359 18.87 33.29 -29.19
CA LYS A 359 18.40 34.04 -28.02
C LYS A 359 17.70 33.15 -26.99
N GLU A 360 16.92 32.17 -27.45
CA GLU A 360 16.27 31.21 -26.57
C GLU A 360 17.31 30.32 -25.91
N ALA A 361 18.21 29.75 -26.70
CA ALA A 361 19.31 28.93 -26.21
C ALA A 361 20.16 29.68 -25.16
N LEU A 362 20.51 30.94 -25.43
CA LEU A 362 21.24 31.80 -24.50
C LEU A 362 20.50 31.96 -23.16
N SER A 363 19.20 32.24 -23.19
CA SER A 363 18.40 32.48 -21.98
C SER A 363 18.39 31.28 -21.02
N ILE A 364 18.53 30.08 -21.57
CA ILE A 364 18.56 28.81 -20.84
C ILE A 364 19.94 28.60 -20.23
N ILE A 365 21.00 28.61 -21.06
CA ILE A 365 22.35 28.26 -20.60
C ILE A 365 22.98 29.34 -19.71
N GLN A 366 22.54 30.60 -19.80
CA GLN A 366 23.00 31.66 -18.90
C GLN A 366 22.72 31.35 -17.43
N LYS A 367 21.75 30.49 -17.12
CA LYS A 367 21.43 30.06 -15.75
C LYS A 367 22.24 28.82 -15.31
N LEU A 368 22.96 28.16 -16.22
CA LEU A 368 23.62 26.87 -15.99
C LEU A 368 25.13 26.99 -15.88
N SER A 369 25.76 25.97 -15.28
CA SER A 369 27.22 25.74 -15.27
C SER A 369 27.68 25.02 -16.53
N ILE A 370 28.86 25.38 -17.04
CA ILE A 370 29.58 24.63 -18.08
C ILE A 370 30.42 23.57 -17.36
N GLU A 371 30.11 22.30 -17.57
CA GLU A 371 30.69 21.18 -16.80
C GLU A 371 31.51 20.22 -17.66
N ASN A 372 31.29 20.22 -18.98
CA ASN A 372 31.94 19.33 -19.92
C ASN A 372 32.13 20.02 -21.27
N ASP A 373 32.90 19.39 -22.18
CA ASP A 373 33.21 19.95 -23.50
C ASP A 373 31.98 20.09 -24.42
N SER A 374 30.94 19.26 -24.22
CA SER A 374 29.69 19.41 -24.98
C SER A 374 28.96 20.71 -24.62
N HIS A 375 28.87 21.04 -23.32
CA HIS A 375 28.30 22.29 -22.83
C HIS A 375 29.10 23.48 -23.35
N LEU A 376 30.44 23.39 -23.32
CA LEU A 376 31.31 24.43 -23.86
C LEU A 376 31.05 24.65 -25.35
N SER A 377 30.96 23.58 -26.13
CA SER A 377 30.75 23.66 -27.59
C SER A 377 29.46 24.40 -27.94
N VAL A 378 28.38 24.12 -27.20
CA VAL A 378 27.10 24.83 -27.34
C VAL A 378 27.24 26.30 -26.93
N ALA A 379 27.90 26.58 -25.81
CA ALA A 379 28.14 27.95 -25.32
C ALA A 379 28.96 28.80 -26.31
N LEU A 380 30.03 28.25 -26.88
CA LEU A 380 30.86 28.90 -27.89
C LEU A 380 30.05 29.17 -29.17
N LYS A 381 29.24 28.21 -29.62
CA LYS A 381 28.36 28.41 -30.79
C LYS A 381 27.42 29.58 -30.57
N ILE A 382 26.79 29.68 -29.41
CA ILE A 382 25.86 30.78 -29.08
C ILE A 382 26.59 32.13 -28.98
N SER A 383 27.81 32.16 -28.44
CA SER A 383 28.59 33.40 -28.29
C SER A 383 29.07 34.00 -29.61
N THR A 384 29.18 33.21 -30.69
CA THR A 384 29.49 33.75 -32.03
C THR A 384 28.41 34.67 -32.60
N THR A 385 27.17 34.54 -32.12
CA THR A 385 26.00 35.25 -32.68
C THR A 385 25.33 36.19 -31.67
N THR A 386 25.68 36.06 -30.38
CA THR A 386 24.98 36.79 -29.32
C THR A 386 25.94 37.40 -28.31
N ASP A 387 25.85 38.71 -28.12
CA ASP A 387 26.63 39.43 -27.12
C ASP A 387 26.06 39.19 -25.73
N SER A 388 26.85 38.58 -24.85
CA SER A 388 26.44 38.28 -23.48
C SER A 388 27.65 38.19 -22.55
N PRO A 389 27.93 39.25 -21.75
CA PRO A 389 29.10 39.27 -20.87
C PRO A 389 29.07 38.17 -19.82
N ILE A 390 27.87 37.79 -19.34
CA ILE A 390 27.67 36.69 -18.38
C ILE A 390 28.09 35.34 -18.99
N LEU A 391 27.81 35.14 -20.29
CA LEU A 391 28.17 33.90 -20.97
C LEU A 391 29.67 33.87 -21.27
N GLU A 392 30.24 35.00 -21.69
CA GLU A 392 31.68 35.15 -21.90
C GLU A 392 32.48 34.83 -20.64
N GLU A 393 32.09 35.39 -19.49
CA GLU A 393 32.75 35.11 -18.20
C GLU A 393 32.70 33.62 -17.86
N LYS A 394 31.54 32.98 -18.04
CA LYS A 394 31.38 31.53 -17.84
C LYS A 394 32.27 30.71 -18.77
N ILE A 395 32.33 31.06 -20.06
CA ILE A 395 33.19 30.41 -21.04
C ILE A 395 34.67 30.56 -20.62
N ILE A 396 35.12 31.78 -20.30
CA ILE A 396 36.49 32.06 -19.87
C ILE A 396 36.86 31.21 -18.65
N SER A 397 35.96 31.11 -17.67
CA SER A 397 36.17 30.28 -16.47
C SER A 397 36.26 28.78 -16.79
N ALA A 398 35.56 28.31 -17.83
CA ALA A 398 35.54 26.90 -18.21
C ALA A 398 36.80 26.52 -19.01
N ILE A 399 37.31 27.40 -19.88
CA ILE A 399 38.45 27.12 -20.77
C ILE A 399 39.74 26.78 -20.00
N SER A 400 39.91 27.28 -18.78
CA SER A 400 41.11 27.02 -17.97
C SER A 400 41.36 25.53 -17.68
N ASN A 401 40.32 24.70 -17.74
CA ASN A 401 40.37 23.29 -17.37
C ASN A 401 40.31 22.35 -18.58
N ILE A 402 40.52 22.88 -19.79
CA ILE A 402 40.33 22.17 -21.05
C ILE A 402 41.69 21.82 -21.68
N ASN A 403 41.70 20.79 -22.52
CA ASN A 403 42.93 20.35 -23.19
C ASN A 403 43.51 21.42 -24.14
N GLU A 404 44.83 21.46 -24.25
CA GLU A 404 45.59 22.46 -25.03
C GLU A 404 45.11 22.59 -26.49
N LYS A 405 44.82 21.46 -27.15
CA LYS A 405 44.36 21.46 -28.55
C LYS A 405 43.03 22.21 -28.71
N ARG A 406 42.08 21.95 -27.83
CA ARG A 406 40.76 22.58 -27.84
C ARG A 406 40.87 24.07 -27.50
N VAL A 407 41.78 24.46 -26.60
CA VAL A 407 42.06 25.89 -26.32
C VAL A 407 42.62 26.59 -27.58
N ALA A 408 43.53 25.94 -28.32
CA ALA A 408 44.03 26.45 -29.60
C ALA A 408 42.93 26.61 -30.66
N GLU A 409 42.00 25.65 -30.75
CA GLU A 409 40.83 25.75 -31.61
C GLU A 409 39.96 26.96 -31.25
N ILE A 410 39.69 27.20 -29.96
CA ILE A 410 38.88 28.33 -29.49
C ILE A 410 39.53 29.66 -29.85
N MET A 411 40.86 29.77 -29.66
CA MET A 411 41.62 30.97 -30.01
C MET A 411 41.48 31.32 -31.50
N GLN A 412 41.47 30.31 -32.37
CA GLN A 412 41.42 30.49 -33.83
C GLN A 412 39.99 30.56 -34.39
N THR A 413 38.95 30.38 -33.56
CA THR A 413 37.58 30.33 -34.07
C THR A 413 37.10 31.73 -34.42
N GLU A 414 36.67 31.92 -35.66
CA GLU A 414 36.16 33.18 -36.19
C GLU A 414 34.84 33.62 -35.51
N ASN A 415 34.61 34.93 -35.45
CA ASN A 415 33.41 35.57 -34.89
C ASN A 415 33.13 35.33 -33.40
N LEU A 416 34.08 34.76 -32.65
CA LEU A 416 34.00 34.76 -31.18
C LEU A 416 34.32 36.14 -30.61
N PRO A 417 33.72 36.50 -29.45
CA PRO A 417 34.15 37.65 -28.67
C PRO A 417 35.66 37.64 -28.41
N ILE A 418 36.29 38.78 -28.68
CA ILE A 418 37.74 38.98 -28.51
C ILE A 418 38.19 38.64 -27.08
N SER A 419 37.35 38.91 -26.08
CA SER A 419 37.55 38.56 -24.68
C SER A 419 37.86 37.07 -24.48
N ILE A 420 37.12 36.19 -25.16
CA ILE A 420 37.28 34.74 -25.10
C ILE A 420 38.56 34.31 -25.84
N GLN A 421 38.81 34.85 -27.04
CA GLN A 421 40.01 34.54 -27.82
C GLN A 421 41.30 34.96 -27.08
N LEU A 422 41.30 36.14 -26.45
CA LEU A 422 42.41 36.61 -25.63
C LEU A 422 42.63 35.74 -24.39
N ALA A 423 41.56 35.29 -23.74
CA ALA A 423 41.67 34.36 -22.60
C ALA A 423 42.29 33.02 -23.03
N ALA A 424 41.87 32.48 -24.17
CA ALA A 424 42.46 31.26 -24.74
C ALA A 424 43.94 31.45 -25.10
N ALA A 425 44.29 32.57 -25.74
CA ALA A 425 45.67 32.93 -26.05
C ALA A 425 46.56 33.04 -24.81
N ALA A 426 46.05 33.67 -23.73
CA ALA A 426 46.77 33.78 -22.47
C ALA A 426 47.04 32.42 -21.82
N ILE A 427 46.08 31.48 -21.91
CA ILE A 427 46.28 30.11 -21.41
C ILE A 427 47.36 29.39 -22.23
N LEU A 428 47.33 29.47 -23.57
CA LEU A 428 48.34 28.84 -24.43
C LEU A 428 49.74 29.44 -24.25
N ALA A 429 49.84 30.77 -24.07
CA ALA A 429 51.10 31.45 -23.79
C ALA A 429 51.74 30.96 -22.48
N ASN A 430 50.92 30.64 -21.46
CA ASN A 430 51.40 30.07 -20.21
C ASN A 430 51.81 28.60 -20.34
N ILE A 431 51.24 27.84 -21.28
CA ILE A 431 51.58 26.43 -21.52
C ILE A 431 52.87 26.33 -22.35
N ASP A 432 52.91 26.95 -23.53
CA ASP A 432 54.05 26.91 -24.45
C ASP A 432 54.06 28.14 -25.38
N ASN A 433 54.60 29.25 -24.88
CA ASN A 433 54.70 30.52 -25.60
C ASN A 433 55.38 30.37 -26.98
N VAL A 434 56.41 29.53 -27.09
CA VAL A 434 57.20 29.42 -28.34
C VAL A 434 56.36 28.84 -29.46
N ARG A 435 55.55 27.82 -29.16
CA ARG A 435 54.74 27.12 -30.17
C ARG A 435 53.61 27.97 -30.74
N TYR A 436 52.95 28.77 -29.90
CA TYR A 436 51.73 29.51 -30.28
C TYR A 436 51.96 31.00 -30.61
N THR A 437 53.20 31.49 -30.53
CA THR A 437 53.56 32.92 -30.73
C THR A 437 52.98 33.54 -32.00
N ASN A 438 53.12 32.89 -33.16
CA ASN A 438 52.63 33.43 -34.44
C ASN A 438 51.10 33.54 -34.47
N GLU A 439 50.39 32.58 -33.86
CA GLU A 439 48.94 32.54 -33.83
C GLU A 439 48.38 33.55 -32.82
N ILE A 440 49.06 33.73 -31.67
CA ILE A 440 48.73 34.77 -30.69
C ILE A 440 48.92 36.17 -31.29
N LEU A 441 50.00 36.39 -32.04
CA LEU A 441 50.26 37.68 -32.72
C LEU A 441 49.21 38.00 -33.79
N SER A 442 48.51 37.01 -34.34
CA SER A 442 47.47 37.23 -35.36
C SER A 442 46.14 37.76 -34.80
N LEU A 443 45.97 37.78 -33.48
CA LEU A 443 44.80 38.33 -32.78
C LEU A 443 44.88 39.85 -32.52
N PHE A 444 46.06 40.46 -32.71
CA PHE A 444 46.34 41.88 -32.50
C PHE A 444 46.63 42.57 -33.83
#